data_AF-T0ZV43-F1
#
_entry.id   AF-T0ZV43-F1
#
_cell.length_a   1.000
_cell.length_b   1.000
_cell.length_c   1.000
_cell.angle_alpha   90.00
_cell.angle_beta   90.00
_cell.angle_gamma   90.00
#
_symmetry.space_group_name_H-M   'P 1'
#
loop_
_entity.id
_entity.type
_entity.pdbx_description
1 polymer ?
#
loop_
_entity_poly.entity_id
_entity_poly.type
_entity_poly.pdbx_seq_one_letter_code
_entity_poly.pdbx_strand_id
1 'polypeptide(L)'
;HVAWQGGEPLLRGIEFFHRSVELAHRHAKPWQRVVHSIQTNGTLVDDEWAAFFRENGYLVGLSVDGPKALHDAYRIDKQGRGSFDAVTRAWITLRRHGVDVNILCSVHARNADHPLEIYRFLRDTLGAEYLQFIPIVERSSAESSAGSPPVTDRSVAAGKFGAFLIAIFDEWLRRDVGRVFVISFEAALGSWLGLHHSCVVAPNCGASPVLM
;
A
#
# COMPACT_ATOMS: atom_id res chain seq x y z
N HIS A 1 -3.53 16.56 5.75
CA HIS A 1 -3.36 15.10 5.72
C HIS A 1 -1.95 14.79 6.17
N VAL A 2 -1.78 13.87 7.10
CA VAL A 2 -0.48 13.39 7.57
C VAL A 2 -0.40 11.91 7.20
N ALA A 3 0.59 11.55 6.37
CA ALA A 3 0.83 10.18 5.95
C ALA A 3 2.13 9.66 6.56
N TRP A 4 2.04 8.53 7.28
CA TRP A 4 3.19 7.86 7.88
C TRP A 4 3.63 6.70 6.98
N GLN A 5 4.88 6.78 6.51
CA GLN A 5 5.52 5.79 5.63
C GLN A 5 7.01 5.68 6.03
N GLY A 6 7.78 4.83 5.33
CA GLY A 6 9.22 4.66 5.53
C GLY A 6 9.60 3.19 5.64
N GLY A 7 10.39 2.84 6.67
CA GLY A 7 10.59 1.46 7.08
C GLY A 7 9.30 0.84 7.63
N GLU A 8 9.31 0.39 8.89
CA GLU A 8 8.07 0.02 9.58
C GLU A 8 7.72 1.13 10.59
N PRO A 9 6.71 1.99 10.33
CA PRO A 9 6.39 3.13 11.19
C PRO A 9 6.00 2.72 12.61
N LEU A 10 5.37 1.56 12.81
CA LEU A 10 4.94 1.10 14.14
C LEU A 10 6.10 0.83 15.09
N LEU A 11 7.33 0.68 14.59
CA LEU A 11 8.54 0.58 15.41
C LEU A 11 8.82 1.85 16.24
N ARG A 12 8.18 2.99 15.91
CA ARG A 12 8.28 4.21 16.73
C ARG A 12 7.55 4.11 18.07
N GLY A 13 6.69 3.10 18.24
CA GLY A 13 5.87 2.88 19.43
C GLY A 13 4.59 3.71 19.42
N ILE A 14 3.54 3.20 20.06
CA ILE A 14 2.19 3.80 20.02
C ILE A 14 2.14 5.20 20.67
N GLU A 15 2.91 5.42 21.74
CA GLU A 15 3.04 6.72 22.42
C GLU A 15 3.47 7.86 21.48
N PHE A 16 4.34 7.55 20.50
CA PHE A 16 4.73 8.52 19.48
C PHE A 16 3.52 9.00 18.67
N PHE A 17 2.61 8.08 18.32
CA PHE A 17 1.44 8.41 17.51
C PHE A 17 0.35 9.09 18.34
N HIS A 18 0.16 8.72 19.62
CA HIS A 18 -0.66 9.49 20.55
C HIS A 18 -0.19 10.95 20.61
N ARG A 19 1.10 11.16 20.83
CA ARG A 19 1.68 12.51 20.86
C ARG A 19 1.51 13.23 19.52
N SER A 20 1.65 12.52 18.40
CA SER A 20 1.48 13.13 17.09
C SER A 20 0.04 13.59 16.84
N VAL A 21 -0.96 12.78 17.19
CA VAL A 21 -2.38 13.16 17.02
C VAL A 21 -2.71 14.34 17.94
N GLU A 22 -2.23 14.31 19.19
CA GLU A 22 -2.42 15.41 20.14
C GLU A 22 -1.86 16.74 19.59
N LEU A 23 -0.62 16.72 19.07
CA LEU A 23 0.00 17.90 18.47
C LEU A 23 -0.72 18.36 17.22
N ALA A 24 -1.15 17.42 16.36
CA ALA A 24 -1.89 17.76 15.15
C ALA A 24 -3.21 18.47 15.47
N HIS A 25 -3.97 17.98 16.46
CA HIS A 25 -5.19 18.64 16.92
C HIS A 25 -4.92 19.98 17.59
N ARG A 26 -3.90 20.07 18.45
CA ARG A 26 -3.53 21.31 19.14
C ARG A 26 -3.20 22.45 18.19
N HIS A 27 -2.55 22.14 17.06
CA HIS A 27 -2.09 23.12 16.08
C HIS A 27 -3.02 23.27 14.86
N ALA A 28 -4.09 22.47 14.76
CA ALA A 28 -5.07 22.63 13.70
C ALA A 28 -5.86 23.93 13.88
N LYS A 29 -6.04 24.68 12.79
CA LYS A 29 -6.95 25.83 12.77
C LYS A 29 -8.40 25.34 12.85
N PRO A 30 -9.37 26.14 13.33
CA PRO A 30 -10.77 25.72 13.51
C PRO A 30 -11.46 25.13 12.27
N TRP A 31 -11.04 25.53 11.06
CA TRP A 31 -11.60 25.03 9.80
C TRP A 31 -10.79 23.89 9.17
N GLN A 32 -9.67 23.49 9.77
CA GLN A 32 -8.82 22.43 9.23
C GLN A 32 -9.26 21.08 9.78
N ARG A 33 -9.56 20.15 8.87
CA ARG A 33 -9.66 18.72 9.21
C ARG A 33 -8.30 18.06 9.05
N VAL A 34 -7.75 17.54 10.14
CA VAL A 34 -6.59 16.65 10.07
C VAL A 34 -7.10 15.24 9.79
N VAL A 35 -6.47 14.60 8.82
CA VAL A 35 -6.72 13.18 8.48
C VAL A 35 -5.37 12.48 8.50
N HIS A 36 -5.36 11.25 8.98
CA HIS A 36 -4.16 10.45 9.15
C HIS A 36 -4.23 9.20 8.26
N SER A 37 -3.09 8.84 7.69
CA SER A 37 -2.92 7.53 7.07
C SER A 37 -1.59 6.94 7.45
N ILE A 38 -1.50 5.61 7.48
CA ILE A 38 -0.26 4.90 7.81
C ILE A 38 -0.08 3.71 6.88
N GLN A 39 1.14 3.46 6.41
CA GLN A 39 1.47 2.23 5.71
C GLN A 39 2.29 1.33 6.63
N THR A 40 1.89 0.07 6.74
CA THR A 40 2.55 -0.91 7.62
C THR A 40 2.66 -2.27 6.93
N ASN A 41 3.69 -3.03 7.32
CA ASN A 41 3.81 -4.46 6.99
C ASN A 41 2.88 -5.34 7.84
N GLY A 42 2.21 -4.77 8.85
CA GLY A 42 1.22 -5.44 9.68
C GLY A 42 1.78 -6.32 10.79
N THR A 43 3.09 -6.57 10.84
CA THR A 43 3.66 -7.57 11.78
C THR A 43 3.57 -7.16 13.25
N LEU A 44 3.38 -5.87 13.53
CA LEU A 44 3.23 -5.30 14.87
C LEU A 44 1.77 -4.95 15.22
N VAL A 45 0.82 -5.20 14.32
CA VAL A 45 -0.58 -4.83 14.56
C VAL A 45 -1.24 -5.83 15.50
N ASP A 46 -1.75 -5.32 16.61
CA ASP A 46 -2.56 -6.01 17.60
C ASP A 46 -3.84 -5.21 17.91
N ASP A 47 -4.56 -5.62 18.95
CA ASP A 47 -5.81 -4.97 19.37
C ASP A 47 -5.60 -3.52 19.85
N GLU A 48 -4.46 -3.22 20.47
CA GLU A 48 -4.13 -1.87 20.96
C GLU A 48 -3.94 -0.91 19.77
N TRP A 49 -3.16 -1.33 18.78
CA TRP A 49 -2.99 -0.57 17.54
C TRP A 49 -4.30 -0.42 16.76
N ALA A 50 -5.09 -1.49 16.63
CA ALA A 50 -6.32 -1.44 15.87
C ALA A 50 -7.36 -0.50 16.53
N ALA A 51 -7.47 -0.52 17.86
CA ALA A 51 -8.29 0.42 18.61
C ALA A 51 -7.81 1.86 18.38
N PHE A 52 -6.51 2.12 18.52
CA PHE A 52 -5.93 3.43 18.26
C PHE A 52 -6.23 3.94 16.85
N PHE A 53 -6.08 3.11 15.82
CA PHE A 53 -6.37 3.52 14.44
C PHE A 53 -7.84 3.87 14.25
N ARG A 54 -8.74 3.06 14.80
CA ARG A 54 -10.18 3.30 14.72
C ARG A 54 -10.58 4.59 15.42
N GLU A 55 -10.12 4.79 16.65
CA GLU A 55 -10.44 5.96 17.48
C GLU A 55 -9.98 7.27 16.82
N ASN A 56 -8.83 7.24 16.15
CA ASN A 56 -8.22 8.42 15.54
C ASN A 56 -8.50 8.54 14.03
N GLY A 57 -9.39 7.71 13.47
CA GLY A 57 -9.80 7.78 12.07
C GLY A 57 -8.65 7.59 11.07
N TYR A 58 -7.71 6.69 11.36
CA TYR A 58 -6.60 6.36 10.47
C TYR A 58 -7.08 5.52 9.29
N LEU A 59 -6.65 5.91 8.08
CA LEU A 59 -6.64 5.02 6.93
C LEU A 59 -5.37 4.16 6.95
N VAL A 60 -5.51 2.85 7.10
CA VAL A 60 -4.37 1.92 7.15
C VAL A 60 -4.11 1.32 5.78
N GLY A 61 -2.89 1.48 5.29
CA GLY A 61 -2.35 0.75 4.16
C GLY A 61 -1.63 -0.51 4.63
N LEU A 62 -2.24 -1.68 4.44
CA LEU A 62 -1.67 -2.97 4.84
C LEU A 62 -0.98 -3.64 3.65
N SER A 63 0.28 -4.02 3.84
CA SER A 63 1.10 -4.56 2.75
C SER A 63 0.89 -6.07 2.55
N VAL A 64 0.20 -6.48 1.47
CA VAL A 64 -0.07 -7.89 1.15
C VAL A 64 0.14 -8.17 -0.34
N ASP A 65 1.14 -9.00 -0.67
CA ASP A 65 1.55 -9.27 -2.06
C ASP A 65 0.85 -10.49 -2.72
N GLY A 66 -0.20 -11.02 -2.10
CA GLY A 66 -0.95 -12.19 -2.57
C GLY A 66 -0.95 -13.37 -1.60
N PRO A 67 -1.26 -14.60 -2.09
CA PRO A 67 -1.20 -15.83 -1.29
C PRO A 67 0.17 -16.06 -0.66
N LYS A 68 0.20 -16.88 0.39
CA LYS A 68 1.39 -17.15 1.23
C LYS A 68 2.68 -17.33 0.44
N ALA A 69 2.68 -18.19 -0.57
CA ALA A 69 3.89 -18.47 -1.36
C ALA A 69 4.43 -17.24 -2.10
N LEU A 70 3.56 -16.38 -2.62
CA LEU A 70 3.94 -15.15 -3.32
C LEU A 70 4.33 -14.04 -2.34
N HIS A 71 3.60 -13.91 -1.23
CA HIS A 71 3.90 -12.94 -0.18
C HIS A 71 5.26 -13.21 0.49
N ASP A 72 5.47 -14.45 0.94
CA ASP A 72 6.67 -14.85 1.67
C ASP A 72 7.91 -14.94 0.74
N ALA A 73 7.75 -14.84 -0.59
CA ALA A 73 8.86 -14.86 -1.54
C ALA A 73 9.87 -13.72 -1.32
N TYR A 74 9.40 -12.56 -0.85
CA TYR A 74 10.23 -11.40 -0.54
C TYR A 74 9.88 -10.69 0.77
N ARG A 75 8.74 -10.97 1.39
CA ARG A 75 8.39 -10.45 2.73
C ARG A 75 8.78 -11.46 3.80
N ILE A 76 10.08 -11.46 4.10
CA ILE A 76 10.69 -12.27 5.14
C ILE A 76 11.23 -11.36 6.26
N ASP A 77 11.18 -11.86 7.48
CA ASP A 77 11.82 -11.20 8.62
C ASP A 77 13.35 -11.33 8.56
N LYS A 78 14.04 -10.72 9.53
CA LYS A 78 15.50 -10.79 9.65
C LYS A 78 16.04 -12.21 9.88
N GLN A 79 15.18 -13.16 10.23
CA GLN A 79 15.51 -14.57 10.44
C GLN A 79 15.13 -15.44 9.22
N GLY A 80 14.66 -14.83 8.13
CA GLY A 80 14.28 -15.52 6.90
C GLY A 80 12.89 -16.16 6.94
N ARG A 81 12.06 -15.87 7.94
CA ARG A 81 10.71 -16.44 8.07
C ARG A 81 9.70 -15.54 7.37
N GLY A 82 8.75 -16.15 6.67
CA GLY A 82 7.67 -15.43 5.98
C GLY A 82 6.75 -14.65 6.91
N SER A 83 6.25 -13.50 6.47
CA SER A 83 5.35 -12.63 7.25
C SER A 83 3.85 -12.82 6.98
N PHE A 84 3.47 -13.71 6.05
CA PHE A 84 2.07 -13.87 5.62
C PHE A 84 1.10 -14.13 6.78
N ASP A 85 1.48 -14.98 7.74
CA ASP A 85 0.58 -15.34 8.84
C ASP A 85 0.39 -14.15 9.78
N ALA A 86 1.43 -13.32 9.95
CA ALA A 86 1.35 -12.10 10.76
C ALA A 86 0.47 -11.04 10.08
N VAL A 87 0.65 -10.81 8.78
CA VAL A 87 -0.18 -9.82 8.07
C VAL A 87 -1.64 -10.25 7.95
N THR A 88 -1.91 -11.56 7.85
CA THR A 88 -3.28 -12.07 7.85
C THR A 88 -3.95 -11.87 9.21
N ARG A 89 -3.22 -12.09 10.32
CA ARG A 89 -3.72 -11.74 11.66
C ARG A 89 -3.99 -10.24 11.78
N ALA A 90 -3.08 -9.40 11.29
CA ALA A 90 -3.28 -7.95 11.27
C ALA A 90 -4.53 -7.55 10.50
N TRP A 91 -4.75 -8.11 9.31
CA TRP A 91 -5.97 -7.89 8.51
C TRP A 91 -7.23 -8.20 9.32
N ILE A 92 -7.29 -9.39 9.94
CA ILE A 92 -8.44 -9.83 10.74
C ILE A 92 -8.66 -8.88 11.93
N THR A 93 -7.60 -8.51 12.64
CA THR A 93 -7.67 -7.60 13.79
C THR A 93 -8.19 -6.22 13.38
N LEU A 94 -7.63 -5.62 12.32
CA LEU A 94 -8.07 -4.32 11.81
C LEU A 94 -9.54 -4.34 11.39
N ARG A 95 -9.97 -5.39 10.67
CA ARG A 95 -11.37 -5.56 10.25
C ARG A 95 -12.31 -5.74 11.44
N ARG A 96 -11.90 -6.50 12.46
CA ARG A 96 -12.70 -6.69 13.70
C ARG A 96 -12.96 -5.38 14.43
N HIS A 97 -11.99 -4.46 14.43
CA HIS A 97 -12.12 -3.12 15.02
C HIS A 97 -12.77 -2.10 14.08
N GLY A 98 -13.14 -2.51 12.85
CA GLY A 98 -13.75 -1.62 11.86
C GLY A 98 -12.80 -0.52 11.37
N VAL A 99 -11.50 -0.76 11.34
CA VAL A 99 -10.53 0.18 10.77
C VAL A 99 -10.70 0.22 9.25
N ASP A 100 -10.59 1.41 8.64
CA ASP A 100 -10.56 1.55 7.19
C ASP A 100 -9.19 1.09 6.66
N VAL A 101 -9.19 0.06 5.81
CA VAL A 101 -7.95 -0.58 5.33
C VAL A 101 -7.92 -0.68 3.81
N ASN A 102 -6.81 -0.21 3.24
CA ASN A 102 -6.43 -0.46 1.84
C ASN A 102 -5.34 -1.53 1.80
N ILE A 103 -5.37 -2.40 0.80
CA ILE A 103 -4.27 -3.32 0.54
C ILE A 103 -3.27 -2.69 -0.43
N LEU A 104 -1.99 -2.76 -0.07
CA LEU A 104 -0.87 -2.42 -0.92
C LEU A 104 -0.16 -3.71 -1.33
N CYS A 105 -0.19 -4.03 -2.61
CA CYS A 105 0.46 -5.20 -3.19
C CYS A 105 1.68 -4.75 -3.99
N SER A 106 2.87 -5.14 -3.51
CA SER A 106 4.10 -4.96 -4.26
C SER A 106 4.15 -5.98 -5.41
N VAL A 107 4.27 -5.48 -6.65
CA VAL A 107 4.42 -6.31 -7.85
C VAL A 107 5.90 -6.35 -8.22
N HIS A 108 6.48 -7.54 -8.16
CA HIS A 108 7.90 -7.82 -8.32
C HIS A 108 8.12 -8.99 -9.27
N ALA A 109 9.36 -9.25 -9.66
CA ALA A 109 9.69 -10.29 -10.65
C ALA A 109 9.10 -11.68 -10.34
N ARG A 110 9.00 -12.04 -9.05
CA ARG A 110 8.47 -13.34 -8.60
C ARG A 110 6.95 -13.49 -8.57
N ASN A 111 6.17 -12.42 -8.65
CA ASN A 111 4.70 -12.49 -8.55
C ASN A 111 3.98 -11.85 -9.74
N ALA A 112 4.70 -11.14 -10.62
CA ALA A 112 4.14 -10.46 -11.79
C ALA A 112 3.49 -11.40 -12.82
N ASP A 113 3.84 -12.69 -12.82
CA ASP A 113 3.24 -13.69 -13.70
C ASP A 113 1.92 -14.29 -13.13
N HIS A 114 1.49 -13.84 -11.94
CA HIS A 114 0.32 -14.37 -11.21
C HIS A 114 -0.80 -13.33 -10.95
N PRO A 115 -1.18 -12.47 -11.91
CA PRO A 115 -2.09 -11.35 -11.66
C PRO A 115 -3.46 -11.76 -11.11
N LEU A 116 -4.11 -12.75 -11.72
CA LEU A 116 -5.46 -13.17 -11.33
C LEU A 116 -5.46 -13.96 -10.02
N GLU A 117 -4.40 -14.71 -9.74
CA GLU A 117 -4.24 -15.42 -8.46
C GLU A 117 -4.15 -14.43 -7.30
N ILE A 118 -3.32 -13.38 -7.45
CA ILE A 118 -3.19 -12.32 -6.46
C ILE A 118 -4.50 -11.54 -6.33
N TYR A 119 -5.06 -11.09 -7.45
CA TYR A 119 -6.27 -10.26 -7.43
C TYR A 119 -7.45 -10.99 -6.77
N ARG A 120 -7.70 -12.25 -7.15
CA ARG A 120 -8.77 -13.07 -6.56
C ARG A 120 -8.50 -13.37 -5.10
N PHE A 121 -7.25 -13.63 -4.70
CA PHE A 121 -6.94 -13.79 -3.29
C PHE A 121 -7.27 -12.53 -2.47
N LEU A 122 -6.86 -11.35 -2.96
CA LEU A 122 -7.15 -10.09 -2.26
C LEU A 122 -8.66 -9.78 -2.23
N ARG A 123 -9.35 -9.94 -3.36
CA ARG A 123 -10.79 -9.66 -3.48
C ARG A 123 -11.65 -10.70 -2.77
N ASP A 124 -11.46 -11.97 -3.07
CA ASP A 124 -12.37 -13.06 -2.67
C ASP A 124 -12.00 -13.65 -1.32
N THR A 125 -10.70 -13.86 -1.05
CA THR A 125 -10.25 -14.48 0.20
C THR A 125 -10.15 -13.46 1.33
N LEU A 126 -9.55 -12.29 1.08
CA LEU A 126 -9.46 -11.25 2.11
C LEU A 126 -10.71 -10.37 2.16
N GLY A 127 -11.52 -10.31 1.10
CA GLY A 127 -12.65 -9.38 1.03
C GLY A 127 -12.21 -7.93 0.91
N ALA A 128 -11.03 -7.67 0.32
CA ALA A 128 -10.50 -6.32 0.22
C ALA A 128 -11.12 -5.58 -0.97
N GLU A 129 -11.64 -4.40 -0.69
CA GLU A 129 -12.31 -3.54 -1.68
C GLU A 129 -11.37 -2.48 -2.25
N TYR A 130 -10.36 -2.02 -1.50
CA TYR A 130 -9.45 -0.97 -1.95
C TYR A 130 -8.05 -1.54 -2.16
N LEU A 131 -7.61 -1.58 -3.42
CA LEU A 131 -6.38 -2.24 -3.83
C LEU A 131 -5.43 -1.28 -4.54
N GLN A 132 -4.15 -1.35 -4.17
CA GLN A 132 -3.08 -0.64 -4.85
C GLN A 132 -1.99 -1.62 -5.27
N PHE A 133 -1.72 -1.68 -6.58
CA PHE A 133 -0.61 -2.46 -7.12
C PHE A 133 0.58 -1.54 -7.38
N ILE A 134 1.70 -1.80 -6.71
CA ILE A 134 2.87 -0.93 -6.71
C ILE A 134 4.03 -1.67 -7.38
N PRO A 135 4.57 -1.18 -8.52
CA PRO A 135 5.68 -1.84 -9.16
C PRO A 135 6.96 -1.68 -8.33
N ILE A 136 7.61 -2.78 -8.01
CA ILE A 136 8.94 -2.75 -7.39
C ILE A 136 9.97 -2.40 -8.46
N VAL A 137 10.68 -1.29 -8.21
CA VAL A 137 11.81 -0.80 -9.00
C VAL A 137 12.95 -0.54 -8.03
N GLU A 138 13.78 -1.55 -7.81
CA GLU A 138 14.95 -1.48 -6.95
C GLU A 138 16.18 -1.23 -7.81
N ARG A 139 16.91 -0.14 -7.51
CA ARG A 139 18.15 0.19 -8.22
C ARG A 139 19.32 -0.51 -7.54
N SER A 140 20.24 -1.03 -8.34
CA SER A 140 21.49 -1.55 -7.80
C SER A 140 22.33 -0.40 -7.23
N SER A 141 23.11 -0.69 -6.19
CA SER A 141 24.04 0.26 -5.58
C SER A 141 25.32 0.48 -6.40
N ALA A 142 25.39 -0.07 -7.62
CA ALA A 142 26.56 0.07 -8.48
C ALA A 142 26.65 1.50 -9.00
N GLU A 143 27.79 2.15 -8.79
CA GLU A 143 28.07 3.46 -9.37
C GLU A 143 28.04 3.36 -10.90
N SER A 144 27.10 4.05 -11.54
CA SER A 144 27.10 4.24 -12.99
C SER A 144 27.69 5.61 -13.32
N SER A 145 28.88 5.61 -13.92
CA SER A 145 29.58 6.81 -14.40
C SER A 145 28.88 7.48 -15.61
N ALA A 146 27.83 6.88 -16.16
CA ALA A 146 26.96 7.45 -17.17
C ALA A 146 25.54 6.84 -17.09
N GLY A 147 24.58 7.58 -16.54
CA GLY A 147 23.15 7.21 -16.53
C GLY A 147 22.58 6.82 -15.17
N SER A 148 21.29 6.45 -15.15
CA SER A 148 20.65 5.88 -13.95
C SER A 148 21.13 4.45 -13.72
N PRO A 149 21.40 4.04 -12.46
CA PRO A 149 21.88 2.69 -12.18
C PRO A 149 20.85 1.63 -12.62
N PRO A 150 21.31 0.45 -13.07
CA PRO A 150 20.42 -0.61 -13.51
C PRO A 150 19.54 -1.09 -12.35
N VAL A 151 18.39 -1.66 -12.70
CA VAL A 151 17.47 -2.26 -11.73
C VAL A 151 17.88 -3.69 -11.38
N THR A 152 17.56 -4.14 -10.17
CA THR A 152 17.85 -5.51 -9.70
C THR A 152 16.87 -6.53 -10.30
N ASP A 153 17.19 -7.81 -10.15
CA ASP A 153 16.37 -8.95 -10.53
C ASP A 153 15.04 -9.04 -9.76
N ARG A 154 14.92 -8.33 -8.64
CA ARG A 154 13.66 -8.22 -7.88
C ARG A 154 12.64 -7.33 -8.57
N SER A 155 13.11 -6.42 -9.43
CA SER A 155 12.26 -5.43 -10.07
C SER A 155 11.33 -6.06 -11.11
N VAL A 156 10.10 -5.55 -11.20
CA VAL A 156 9.17 -5.98 -12.25
C VAL A 156 9.56 -5.32 -13.58
N ALA A 157 9.62 -6.11 -14.65
CA ALA A 157 9.81 -5.58 -16.00
C ALA A 157 8.56 -4.78 -16.43
N ALA A 158 8.75 -3.64 -17.09
CA ALA A 158 7.65 -2.75 -17.47
C ALA A 158 6.53 -3.47 -18.27
N GLY A 159 6.90 -4.31 -19.24
CA GLY A 159 5.94 -5.10 -20.02
C GLY A 159 5.15 -6.12 -19.17
N LYS A 160 5.80 -6.74 -18.18
CA LYS A 160 5.12 -7.66 -17.24
C LYS A 160 4.16 -6.90 -16.33
N PHE A 161 4.53 -5.73 -15.84
CA PHE A 161 3.62 -4.91 -15.03
C PHE A 161 2.41 -4.43 -15.84
N GLY A 162 2.60 -4.06 -17.11
CA GLY A 162 1.50 -3.75 -18.02
C GLY A 162 0.55 -4.93 -18.22
N ALA A 163 1.10 -6.11 -18.55
CA ALA A 163 0.31 -7.33 -18.70
C ALA A 163 -0.44 -7.72 -17.42
N PHE A 164 0.20 -7.56 -16.27
CA PHE A 164 -0.38 -7.77 -14.95
C PHE A 164 -1.63 -6.89 -14.74
N LEU A 165 -1.51 -5.58 -14.99
CA LEU A 165 -2.62 -4.65 -14.83
C LEU A 165 -3.75 -4.90 -15.84
N ILE A 166 -3.43 -5.22 -17.09
CA ILE A 166 -4.43 -5.54 -18.13
C ILE A 166 -5.24 -6.78 -17.72
N ALA A 167 -4.58 -7.85 -17.27
CA ALA A 167 -5.28 -9.06 -16.84
C ALA A 167 -6.26 -8.79 -15.70
N ILE A 168 -5.86 -7.97 -14.71
CA ILE A 168 -6.73 -7.58 -13.59
C ILE A 168 -7.85 -6.66 -14.10
N PHE A 169 -7.56 -5.69 -14.96
CA PHE A 169 -8.54 -4.77 -15.51
C PHE A 169 -9.66 -5.51 -16.25
N ASP A 170 -9.29 -6.48 -17.09
CA ASP A 170 -10.24 -7.30 -17.84
C ASP A 170 -11.18 -8.10 -16.92
N GLU A 171 -10.69 -8.63 -15.80
CA GLU A 171 -11.55 -9.31 -14.83
C GLU A 171 -12.43 -8.30 -14.05
N TRP A 172 -11.81 -7.24 -13.53
CA TRP A 172 -12.45 -6.19 -12.74
C TRP A 172 -13.60 -5.54 -13.51
N LEU A 173 -13.39 -5.18 -14.79
CA LEU A 173 -14.38 -4.52 -15.63
C LEU A 173 -15.68 -5.32 -15.76
N ARG A 174 -15.59 -6.66 -15.72
CA ARG A 174 -16.74 -7.55 -15.90
C ARG A 174 -17.59 -7.73 -14.63
N ARG A 175 -17.03 -7.48 -13.45
CA ARG A 175 -17.63 -7.97 -12.17
C ARG A 175 -17.62 -6.97 -11.03
N ASP A 176 -16.65 -6.05 -11.03
CA ASP A 176 -16.20 -5.39 -9.80
C ASP A 176 -16.24 -3.85 -9.87
N VAL A 177 -16.64 -3.28 -11.02
CA VAL A 177 -16.82 -1.83 -11.18
C VAL A 177 -17.81 -1.30 -10.14
N GLY A 178 -17.38 -0.30 -9.36
CA GLY A 178 -18.17 0.29 -8.28
C GLY A 178 -18.25 -0.54 -7.00
N ARG A 179 -17.50 -1.65 -6.90
CA ARG A 179 -17.41 -2.51 -5.72
C ARG A 179 -15.98 -2.66 -5.22
N VAL A 180 -15.04 -2.91 -6.13
CA VAL A 180 -13.60 -2.98 -5.83
C VAL A 180 -12.94 -1.79 -6.52
N PHE A 181 -12.15 -1.03 -5.78
CA PHE A 181 -11.46 0.16 -6.23
C PHE A 181 -9.97 -0.14 -6.38
N VAL A 182 -9.52 -0.27 -7.62
CA VAL A 182 -8.11 -0.44 -7.94
C VAL A 182 -7.53 0.94 -8.26
N ILE A 183 -6.66 1.45 -7.39
CA ILE A 183 -6.20 2.86 -7.43
C ILE A 183 -5.64 3.25 -8.80
N SER A 184 -4.91 2.37 -9.48
CA SER A 184 -4.36 2.66 -10.80
C SER A 184 -5.45 2.88 -11.87
N PHE A 185 -6.58 2.17 -11.79
CA PHE A 185 -7.69 2.32 -12.72
C PHE A 185 -8.49 3.58 -12.42
N GLU A 186 -8.73 3.85 -11.12
CA GLU A 186 -9.34 5.10 -10.67
C GLU A 186 -8.50 6.31 -11.11
N ALA A 187 -7.17 6.24 -10.93
CA ALA A 187 -6.22 7.27 -11.36
C ALA A 187 -6.23 7.49 -12.88
N ALA A 188 -6.30 6.42 -13.67
CA ALA A 188 -6.39 6.52 -15.12
C ALA A 188 -7.70 7.18 -15.57
N LEU A 189 -8.84 6.77 -15.00
CA LEU A 189 -10.14 7.37 -15.29
C LEU A 189 -10.19 8.84 -14.87
N GLY A 190 -9.72 9.15 -13.66
CA GLY A 190 -9.63 10.51 -13.15
C GLY A 190 -8.81 11.40 -14.08
N SER A 191 -7.60 10.97 -14.46
CA SER A 191 -6.77 11.72 -15.40
C SER A 191 -7.42 11.90 -16.78
N TRP A 192 -8.15 10.91 -17.28
CA TRP A 192 -8.92 11.04 -18.53
C TRP A 192 -10.03 12.12 -18.43
N LEU A 193 -10.61 12.28 -17.23
CA LEU A 193 -11.58 13.34 -16.91
C LEU A 193 -10.92 14.68 -16.51
N GLY A 194 -9.60 14.80 -16.55
CA GLY A 194 -8.85 16.00 -16.12
C GLY A 194 -8.70 16.14 -14.59
N LEU A 195 -9.00 15.08 -13.83
CA LEU A 195 -8.90 15.00 -12.38
C LEU A 195 -7.64 14.23 -11.95
N HIS A 196 -6.54 14.96 -11.75
CA HIS A 196 -5.25 14.38 -11.35
C HIS A 196 -5.13 14.25 -9.82
N HIS A 197 -5.53 13.11 -9.28
CA HIS A 197 -5.50 12.83 -7.83
C HIS A 197 -4.33 11.93 -7.39
N SER A 198 -3.45 11.54 -8.30
CA SER A 198 -2.25 10.73 -8.03
C SER A 198 -1.01 11.37 -8.66
N CYS A 199 0.08 11.42 -7.91
CA CYS A 199 1.33 12.08 -8.30
C CYS A 199 1.89 11.52 -9.63
N VAL A 200 1.80 10.21 -9.84
CA VAL A 200 2.39 9.53 -11.00
C VAL A 200 1.69 9.82 -12.33
N VAL A 201 0.45 10.34 -12.29
CA VAL A 201 -0.34 10.68 -13.48
C VAL A 201 -0.64 12.19 -13.57
N ALA A 202 -0.12 12.98 -12.64
CA ALA A 202 -0.27 14.43 -12.67
C ALA A 202 0.69 15.04 -13.69
N PRO A 203 0.30 16.15 -14.36
CA PRO A 203 1.16 16.81 -15.33
C PRO A 203 2.40 17.45 -14.68
N ASN A 204 2.30 17.84 -13.40
CA ASN A 204 3.35 18.54 -12.66
C ASN A 204 3.56 17.91 -11.27
N CYS A 205 4.80 17.90 -10.80
CA CYS A 205 5.16 17.50 -9.43
C CYS A 205 4.87 18.61 -8.40
N GLY A 206 4.85 18.26 -7.10
CA GLY A 206 4.95 19.23 -6.00
C GLY A 206 3.73 19.39 -5.09
N ALA A 207 2.63 18.67 -5.35
CA ALA A 207 1.41 18.77 -4.53
C ALA A 207 1.51 18.03 -3.17
N SER A 208 2.53 17.19 -2.96
CA SER A 208 2.71 16.40 -1.75
C SER A 208 4.11 16.64 -1.16
N PRO A 209 4.26 17.52 -0.16
CA PRO A 209 5.55 17.71 0.50
C PRO A 209 5.93 16.47 1.29
N VAL A 210 7.20 16.05 1.17
CA VAL A 210 7.78 14.94 1.93
C VAL A 210 8.72 15.52 2.98
N LEU A 211 8.54 15.11 4.23
CA LEU A 211 9.43 15.43 5.34
C LEU A 211 10.17 14.13 5.70
N MET A 212 11.51 14.18 5.66
CA MET A 212 12.38 13.08 6.08
C MET A 212 12.94 13.32 7.47
#